data_AF-F6DTZ6-F1
#
_entry.id   AF-F6DTZ6-F1
#
_cell.length_a   1.000
_cell.length_b   1.000
_cell.length_c   1.000
_cell.angle_alpha   90.00
_cell.angle_beta   90.00
_cell.angle_gamma   90.00
#
_symmetry.space_group_name_H-M   'P 1'
#
loop_
_entity.id
_entity.type
_entity.pdbx_description
1 polymer ?
#
loop_
_entity_poly.entity_id
_entity_poly.type
_entity_poly.pdbx_seq_one_letter_code
_entity_poly.pdbx_strand_id
1 'polypeptide(L)'
;MSAIIPNRAPFHEHIFIGSTVLTNGHEHSFSGVTGPEILLPECSGLGHIHEIHVTHCSFLFMHSHRVKGITGPPIWLSENEHYHTLDGMTEACTADEHVHSFSGMTRSRWE
;
A
#
# COMPACT_ATOMS: atom_id res chain seq x y z
N MET A 1 33.15 4.79 23.04
CA MET A 1 33.15 4.23 21.67
C MET A 1 31.79 4.56 21.07
N SER A 2 31.71 5.63 20.27
CA SER A 2 30.45 5.97 19.58
C SER A 2 30.30 5.04 18.39
N ALA A 3 29.26 4.22 18.40
CA ALA A 3 28.82 3.54 17.19
C ALA A 3 28.30 4.61 16.23
N ILE A 4 28.97 4.76 15.09
CA ILE A 4 28.41 5.46 13.95
C ILE A 4 27.26 4.58 13.47
N ILE A 5 26.04 4.93 13.84
CA ILE A 5 24.85 4.37 13.22
C ILE A 5 24.83 4.98 11.82
N PRO A 6 25.01 4.21 10.73
CA PRO A 6 24.90 4.76 9.40
C PRO A 6 23.51 5.38 9.28
N ASN A 7 23.46 6.56 8.67
CA ASN A 7 22.25 7.36 8.42
C ASN A 7 21.23 6.51 7.63
N ARG A 8 20.45 5.69 8.34
CA ARG A 8 19.33 4.92 7.79
C ARG A 8 18.28 5.97 7.44
N ALA A 9 18.12 6.26 6.15
CA ALA A 9 17.20 7.28 5.66
C ALA A 9 15.80 7.03 6.27
N PRO A 10 15.32 7.83 7.24
CA PRO A 10 14.21 7.38 8.08
C PRO A 10 12.84 7.73 7.50
N PHE A 11 12.73 7.89 6.19
CA PHE A 11 11.49 8.24 5.48
C PHE A 11 11.62 7.86 4.02
N HIS A 12 11.18 6.66 3.64
CA HIS A 12 10.92 6.35 2.24
C HIS A 12 9.45 6.00 2.03
N GLU A 13 9.02 6.19 0.79
CA GLU A 13 7.67 5.90 0.33
C GLU A 13 7.77 4.98 -0.88
N HIS A 14 6.76 4.16 -1.09
CA HIS A 14 6.66 3.33 -2.28
C HIS A 14 5.53 3.77 -3.19
N ILE A 15 5.73 3.63 -4.49
CA ILE A 15 4.60 3.59 -5.42
C ILE A 15 3.92 2.25 -5.22
N PHE A 16 2.59 2.22 -5.25
CA PHE A 16 1.87 0.96 -5.31
C PHE A 16 0.82 0.94 -6.40
N ILE A 17 0.51 -0.27 -6.83
CA ILE A 17 -0.53 -0.58 -7.81
C ILE A 17 -1.35 -1.73 -7.23
N GLY A 18 -2.67 -1.64 -7.36
CA GLY A 18 -3.59 -2.68 -6.97
C GLY A 18 -4.83 -2.69 -7.84
N SER A 19 -5.64 -3.71 -7.66
CA SER A 19 -6.95 -3.83 -8.28
C SER A 19 -7.97 -4.42 -7.32
N THR A 20 -9.24 -4.09 -7.56
CA THR A 20 -10.36 -4.78 -6.93
C THR A 20 -10.67 -6.09 -7.66
N VAL A 21 -11.22 -7.06 -6.94
CA VAL A 21 -11.75 -8.29 -7.54
C VAL A 21 -13.03 -7.97 -8.29
N LEU A 22 -13.22 -8.61 -9.45
CA LEU A 22 -14.44 -8.54 -10.25
C LEU A 22 -15.67 -8.84 -9.39
N THR A 23 -16.46 -7.80 -9.10
CA THR A 23 -17.70 -7.88 -8.31
C THR A 23 -18.74 -7.02 -9.02
N ASN A 24 -20.00 -7.45 -9.04
CA ASN A 24 -21.08 -6.73 -9.73
C ASN A 24 -20.74 -6.39 -11.21
N GLY A 25 -19.99 -7.27 -11.88
CA GLY A 25 -19.67 -7.16 -13.30
C GLY A 25 -18.57 -6.16 -13.64
N HIS A 26 -17.84 -5.60 -12.67
CA HIS A 26 -16.73 -4.69 -12.93
C HIS A 26 -15.58 -4.84 -11.92
N GLU A 27 -14.40 -4.37 -12.31
CA GLU A 27 -13.19 -4.30 -11.49
C GLU A 27 -12.56 -2.91 -11.65
N HIS A 28 -11.75 -2.51 -10.67
CA HIS A 28 -11.11 -1.20 -10.61
C HIS A 28 -9.62 -1.38 -10.45
N SER A 29 -8.81 -0.67 -11.23
CA SER A 29 -7.36 -0.57 -11.01
C SER A 29 -7.04 0.75 -10.31
N PHE A 30 -6.15 0.73 -9.33
CA PHE A 30 -5.73 1.93 -8.63
C PHE A 30 -4.22 1.95 -8.42
N SER A 31 -3.66 3.15 -8.33
CA SER A 31 -2.25 3.37 -8.01
C SER A 31 -2.10 4.56 -7.08
N GLY A 32 -1.07 4.54 -6.26
CA GLY A 32 -0.80 5.61 -5.31
C GLY A 32 0.63 5.60 -4.81
N VAL A 33 0.86 6.41 -3.79
CA VAL A 33 2.12 6.47 -3.04
C VAL A 33 1.79 6.19 -1.59
N THR A 34 2.56 5.33 -0.95
CA THR A 34 2.37 5.01 0.46
C THR A 34 2.68 6.20 1.34
N GLY A 35 2.15 6.21 2.57
CA GLY A 35 2.66 7.09 3.61
C GLY A 35 4.11 6.79 4.00
N PRO A 36 4.69 7.59 4.90
CA PRO A 36 6.03 7.36 5.42
C PRO A 36 6.14 6.00 6.12
N GLU A 37 7.36 5.46 6.18
CA GLU A 37 7.63 4.21 6.89
C GLU A 37 7.21 4.28 8.37
N ILE A 38 6.57 3.21 8.84
CA ILE A 38 6.23 2.99 10.24
C ILE A 38 7.04 1.78 10.70
N LEU A 39 8.03 2.02 11.55
CA LEU A 39 8.94 0.99 12.03
C LEU A 39 8.22 0.00 12.95
N LEU A 40 8.42 -1.30 12.71
CA LEU A 40 7.93 -2.36 13.59
C LEU A 40 9.00 -2.68 14.64
N PRO A 41 8.75 -2.45 15.95
CA PRO A 41 9.72 -2.70 17.02
C PRO A 41 10.18 -4.16 17.08
N GLU A 42 9.32 -5.07 16.64
CA GLU A 42 9.45 -6.52 16.75
C GLU A 42 10.34 -7.12 15.64
N CYS A 43 10.64 -6.34 14.60
CA CYS A 43 11.31 -6.81 13.39
C CYS A 43 12.73 -6.22 13.27
N SER A 44 13.59 -6.50 14.25
CA SER A 44 15.07 -6.37 14.24
C SER A 44 15.68 -5.28 13.33
N GLY A 45 15.09 -4.08 13.32
CA GLY A 45 15.58 -2.95 12.53
C GLY A 45 15.51 -3.10 11.01
N LEU A 46 14.70 -4.02 10.46
CA LEU A 46 14.46 -4.11 9.01
C LEU A 46 12.97 -4.14 8.66
N GLY A 47 12.09 -4.55 9.59
CA GLY A 47 10.64 -4.51 9.35
C GLY A 47 10.06 -3.11 9.51
N HIS A 48 9.32 -2.69 8.49
CA HIS A 48 8.45 -1.52 8.52
C HIS A 48 7.20 -1.80 7.70
N ILE A 49 6.18 -0.98 7.89
CA ILE A 49 4.94 -1.01 7.14
C ILE A 49 4.62 0.42 6.71
N HIS A 50 3.68 0.58 5.79
CA HIS A 50 3.18 1.88 5.40
C HIS A 50 1.67 1.92 5.46
N GLU A 51 1.13 3.10 5.75
CA GLU A 51 -0.28 3.37 5.49
C GLU A 51 -0.51 3.63 4.01
N ILE A 52 -1.67 3.22 3.50
CA ILE A 52 -2.15 3.56 2.17
C ILE A 52 -3.46 4.33 2.28
N HIS A 53 -3.61 5.33 1.42
CA HIS A 53 -4.87 6.04 1.23
C HIS A 53 -5.04 6.36 -0.24
N VAL A 54 -6.03 5.76 -0.89
CA VAL A 54 -6.41 6.08 -2.28
C VAL A 54 -7.91 6.27 -2.34
N THR A 55 -8.34 7.37 -2.93
CA THR A 55 -9.70 7.51 -3.41
C THR A 55 -9.68 7.16 -4.89
N HIS A 56 -10.19 5.99 -5.24
CA HIS A 56 -10.34 5.59 -6.63
C HIS A 56 -11.77 5.92 -7.09
N CYS A 57 -11.89 6.77 -8.11
CA CYS A 57 -13.16 7.09 -8.74
C CYS A 57 -13.26 6.30 -10.04
N SER A 58 -14.19 5.34 -10.10
CA SER A 58 -14.59 4.79 -11.39
C SER A 58 -15.46 5.84 -12.08
N PHE A 59 -15.08 6.24 -13.30
CA PHE A 59 -15.82 7.24 -14.05
C PHE A 59 -17.24 6.76 -14.41
N LEU A 60 -17.47 5.44 -14.39
CA LEU A 60 -18.77 4.85 -14.66
C LEU A 60 -19.70 5.07 -13.44
N PHE A 61 -20.86 5.70 -13.65
CA PHE A 61 -21.92 5.87 -12.64
C PHE A 61 -21.58 6.68 -11.37
N MET A 62 -20.55 7.55 -11.38
CA MET A 62 -20.08 8.26 -10.17
C MET A 62 -19.69 7.31 -9.02
N HIS A 63 -19.30 6.09 -9.36
CA HIS A 63 -19.03 5.02 -8.42
C HIS A 63 -17.56 5.10 -7.97
N SER A 64 -17.34 5.47 -6.70
CA SER A 64 -16.00 5.66 -6.13
C SER A 64 -15.80 4.84 -4.86
N HIS A 65 -14.60 4.29 -4.72
CA HIS A 65 -14.17 3.55 -3.54
C HIS A 65 -12.98 4.23 -2.90
N ARG A 66 -13.02 4.28 -1.58
CA ARG A 66 -11.86 4.64 -0.78
C ARG A 66 -11.17 3.37 -0.32
N VAL A 67 -9.87 3.31 -0.55
CA VAL A 67 -8.97 2.28 -0.07
C VAL A 67 -8.14 2.91 1.04
N LYS A 68 -8.31 2.41 2.26
CA LYS A 68 -7.48 2.74 3.41
C LYS A 68 -6.98 1.45 4.03
N GLY A 69 -5.69 1.37 4.31
CA GLY A 69 -5.09 0.15 4.84
C GLY A 69 -3.65 0.34 5.28
N ILE A 70 -3.05 -0.77 5.67
CA ILE A 70 -1.64 -0.88 6.03
C ILE A 70 -1.02 -1.96 5.13
N THR A 71 0.20 -1.75 4.65
CA THR A 71 0.93 -2.76 3.90
C THR A 71 1.30 -3.97 4.76
N GLY A 72 1.56 -5.11 4.14
CA GLY A 72 2.28 -6.21 4.78
C GLY A 72 3.72 -5.84 5.19
N PRO A 73 4.40 -6.71 5.96
CA PRO A 73 5.84 -6.57 6.25
C PRO A 73 6.67 -6.64 4.95
N PRO A 74 7.92 -6.14 4.95
CA PRO A 74 8.74 -6.09 3.76
C PRO A 74 9.13 -7.51 3.32
N ILE A 75 8.95 -7.79 2.04
CA ILE A 75 9.43 -9.00 1.37
C ILE A 75 10.69 -8.63 0.59
N TRP A 76 11.84 -9.06 1.12
CA TRP A 76 13.16 -8.71 0.60
C TRP A 76 13.50 -9.48 -0.68
N LEU A 77 13.91 -8.74 -1.70
CA LEU A 77 14.45 -9.25 -2.97
C LEU A 77 15.99 -9.25 -2.96
N SER A 78 16.58 -8.28 -2.27
CA SER A 78 18.02 -8.17 -2.02
C SER A 78 18.29 -7.46 -0.69
N GLU A 79 19.54 -7.17 -0.35
CA GLU A 79 19.90 -6.47 0.90
C GLU A 79 19.24 -5.07 1.03
N ASN A 80 18.98 -4.41 -0.10
CA ASN A 80 18.48 -3.03 -0.14
C ASN A 80 17.19 -2.87 -0.96
N GLU A 81 16.58 -3.97 -1.41
CA GLU A 81 15.38 -3.95 -2.23
C GLU A 81 14.32 -4.85 -1.63
N HIS A 82 13.13 -4.30 -1.44
CA HIS A 82 11.96 -5.02 -0.97
C HIS A 82 10.69 -4.44 -1.57
N TYR A 83 9.61 -5.21 -1.47
CA TYR A 83 8.26 -4.76 -1.73
C TYR A 83 7.34 -5.16 -0.57
N HIS A 84 6.15 -4.60 -0.56
CA HIS A 84 5.10 -4.97 0.36
C HIS A 84 3.87 -5.41 -0.42
N THR A 85 3.11 -6.34 0.15
CA THR A 85 1.79 -6.70 -0.35
C THR A 85 0.72 -5.79 0.25
N LEU A 86 -0.38 -5.67 -0.49
CA LEU A 86 -1.57 -4.93 -0.11
C LEU A 86 -2.76 -5.88 -0.29
N ASP A 87 -3.60 -5.98 0.71
CA ASP A 87 -4.87 -6.68 0.63
C ASP A 87 -5.88 -6.06 1.60
N GLY A 88 -7.16 -6.16 1.28
CA GLY A 88 -8.21 -5.62 2.13
C GLY A 88 -9.55 -5.48 1.42
N MET A 89 -10.44 -4.70 2.04
CA MET A 89 -11.75 -4.36 1.50
C MET A 89 -11.83 -2.85 1.29
N THR A 90 -12.42 -2.42 0.18
CA THR A 90 -12.76 -1.01 -0.02
C THR A 90 -13.81 -0.59 1.00
N GLU A 91 -13.89 0.71 1.26
CA GLU A 91 -15.08 1.27 1.90
C GLU A 91 -16.30 1.14 0.98
N ALA A 92 -17.50 1.15 1.59
CA ALA A 92 -18.75 1.07 0.87
C ALA A 92 -18.92 2.28 -0.06
N CYS A 93 -19.29 2.02 -1.32
CA CYS A 93 -19.58 3.12 -2.25
C CYS A 93 -20.85 3.85 -1.82
N THR A 94 -20.85 5.17 -1.84
CA THR A 94 -22.05 5.96 -1.53
C THR A 94 -23.14 5.87 -2.60
N ALA A 95 -22.80 5.37 -3.81
CA ALA A 95 -23.74 5.29 -4.92
C ALA A 95 -24.68 4.06 -4.82
N ASP A 96 -24.17 2.93 -4.32
CA ASP A 96 -24.87 1.64 -4.32
C ASP A 96 -24.48 0.72 -3.15
N GLU A 97 -23.82 1.26 -2.13
CA GLU A 97 -23.55 0.65 -0.81
C GLU A 97 -22.81 -0.70 -0.82
N HIS A 98 -22.06 -1.01 -1.88
CA HIS A 98 -21.26 -2.24 -1.94
C HIS A 98 -19.77 -2.02 -1.72
N VAL A 99 -19.04 -3.11 -1.47
CA VAL A 99 -17.60 -3.16 -1.22
C VAL A 99 -16.93 -4.16 -2.15
N HIS A 100 -15.65 -3.95 -2.43
CA HIS A 100 -14.81 -4.92 -3.12
C HIS A 100 -13.64 -5.36 -2.25
N SER A 101 -13.26 -6.63 -2.39
CA SER A 101 -11.90 -7.02 -2.04
C SER A 101 -10.91 -6.40 -3.00
N PHE A 102 -9.74 -6.00 -2.50
CA PHE A 102 -8.63 -5.55 -3.33
C PHE A 102 -7.35 -6.26 -2.96
N SER A 103 -6.43 -6.31 -3.92
CA SER A 103 -5.05 -6.74 -3.70
C SER A 103 -4.07 -5.89 -4.51
N GLY A 104 -2.81 -5.87 -4.12
CA GLY A 104 -1.78 -5.10 -4.81
C GLY A 104 -0.39 -5.31 -4.24
N MET A 105 0.56 -4.57 -4.79
CA MET A 105 1.94 -4.57 -4.33
C MET A 105 2.57 -3.19 -4.46
N THR A 106 3.55 -2.93 -3.61
CA THR A 106 4.40 -1.75 -3.71
C THR A 106 5.58 -2.00 -4.65
N ARG A 107 6.24 -0.94 -5.08
CA ARG A 107 7.50 -0.95 -5.82
C ARG A 107 8.49 0.02 -5.19
N SER A 108 9.79 -0.29 -5.28
CA SER A 108 10.83 0.66 -4.89
C SER A 108 10.71 1.94 -5.72
N ARG A 109 10.89 3.10 -5.08
CA ARG A 109 10.72 4.42 -5.68
C ARG A 109 12.05 5.08 -6.11
N TRP A 110 13.15 4.35 -5.98
CA TRP A 110 14.49 4.84 -6.29
C TRP A 110 15.23 3.79 -7.13
N GLU A 111 15.28 4.03 -8.44
CA GLU A 111 16.29 3.48 -9.36
C GLU A 111 17.53 4.38 -9.35
#